data_AF-A0A965X4Q8-F1
#
_entry.id   AF-A0A965X4Q8-F1
#
_cell.length_a   1.000
_cell.length_b   1.000
_cell.length_c   1.000
_cell.angle_alpha   90.00
_cell.angle_beta   90.00
_cell.angle_gamma   90.00
#
_symmetry.space_group_name_H-M   'P 1'
#
loop_
_entity.id
_entity.type
_entity.pdbx_description
1 polymer ?
#
loop_
_entity_poly.entity_id
_entity_poly.type
_entity_poly.pdbx_seq_one_letter_code
_entity_poly.pdbx_strand_id
1 'polypeptide(L)'
;YAALDCKLKDGSMTLEEKLLAKGTFDAFSKASADLLCGMPVSKDSSLALIMASVYRDVSEYLTPDRMIASEITQDNMAYFLGVDTLKIKEGLAVEPMIRPAAHSVCLVRLADGEDVEKAKKAIAENVNPYKWICAGVDPENVRVDNIGNLIILVMDNSFADALVANFKALPADAKGAVLVGDTVVEKQALSAKSVTGFADKINAVHQKYLKNNQVFYSIVPDKSYYLRQSFAEYLDHGKLMEQLAPLMSKDMTRILLESTLDASDYYKTDRHWRQEKLEQTVKELSRAMGFTVDWSAFQARTGGEFTGNYARLLDSLKVEPFTYLESAGTKATKVSLYGKEGTVPVYDTAKLETNDPYAVFLSELSPVTVLDNPTVKEKRELVLFTDSFGTSLAPLLLDRYSKITLVDLRFVASELLPELVDFSGAQVLFLYSDVLVNNSNLLK
;
A
#
# COMPACT_ATOMS: atom_id res chain seq x y z
N TYR A 1 -8.09 18.96 -19.80
CA TYR A 1 -7.45 19.20 -18.48
C TYR A 1 -6.00 19.62 -18.58
N ALA A 2 -5.14 18.99 -19.40
CA ALA A 2 -3.73 19.44 -19.60
C ALA A 2 -3.55 20.92 -20.01
N ALA A 3 -4.59 21.57 -20.54
CA ALA A 3 -4.57 23.00 -20.86
C ALA A 3 -4.87 23.92 -19.66
N LEU A 4 -5.31 23.40 -18.51
CA LEU A 4 -5.62 24.19 -17.31
C LEU A 4 -4.36 24.87 -16.75
N ASP A 5 -3.25 24.14 -16.73
CA ASP A 5 -1.93 24.64 -16.29
C ASP A 5 -1.26 25.59 -17.29
N CYS A 6 -1.79 25.68 -18.52
CA CYS A 6 -1.23 26.58 -19.52
C CYS A 6 -1.48 28.03 -19.14
N LYS A 7 -0.42 28.85 -19.17
CA LYS A 7 -0.56 30.30 -19.03
C LYS A 7 -1.33 30.90 -20.20
N LEU A 8 -2.12 31.93 -19.89
CA LEU A 8 -2.73 32.78 -20.91
C LEU A 8 -1.64 33.46 -21.76
N LYS A 9 -2.04 33.95 -22.94
CA LYS A 9 -1.14 34.63 -23.89
C LYS A 9 -0.35 35.80 -23.27
N ASP A 10 -0.90 36.46 -22.25
CA ASP A 10 -0.26 37.57 -21.52
C ASP A 10 0.62 37.13 -20.34
N GLY A 11 0.67 35.82 -20.05
CA GLY A 11 1.47 35.25 -18.96
C GLY A 11 0.98 35.57 -17.54
N SER A 12 -0.14 36.28 -17.40
CA SER A 12 -0.61 36.86 -16.14
C SER A 12 -1.15 35.83 -15.15
N MET A 13 -1.79 34.78 -15.66
CA MET A 13 -2.39 33.68 -14.92
C MET A 13 -2.55 32.46 -15.84
N THR A 14 -2.83 31.32 -15.25
CA THR A 14 -3.19 30.06 -15.92
C THR A 14 -4.63 30.13 -16.44
N LEU A 15 -4.98 29.23 -17.38
CA LEU A 15 -6.36 29.06 -17.81
C LEU A 15 -7.25 28.67 -16.63
N GLU A 16 -6.73 27.84 -15.71
CA GLU A 16 -7.40 27.49 -14.46
C GLU A 16 -7.78 28.70 -13.62
N GLU A 17 -6.79 29.54 -13.26
CA GLU A 17 -6.99 30.73 -12.43
C GLU A 17 -8.04 31.68 -13.05
N LYS A 18 -8.03 31.81 -14.38
CA LYS A 18 -9.01 32.63 -15.10
C LYS A 18 -10.43 32.05 -15.01
N LEU A 19 -10.57 30.74 -15.13
CA LEU A 19 -11.88 30.06 -15.13
C LEU A 19 -12.49 30.04 -13.72
N LEU A 20 -11.67 29.82 -12.68
CA LEU A 20 -12.05 29.95 -11.28
C LEU A 20 -12.51 31.38 -10.96
N ALA A 21 -11.72 32.39 -11.37
CA ALA A 21 -12.04 33.81 -11.12
C ALA A 21 -13.33 34.28 -11.80
N LYS A 22 -13.72 33.64 -12.91
CA LYS A 22 -14.96 33.94 -13.64
C LYS A 22 -16.17 33.15 -13.11
N GLY A 23 -16.00 32.30 -12.11
CA GLY A 23 -17.06 31.42 -11.60
C GLY A 23 -17.60 30.45 -12.66
N THR A 24 -16.84 30.23 -13.74
CA THR A 24 -17.20 29.32 -14.83
C THR A 24 -16.74 27.88 -14.54
N PHE A 25 -15.82 27.73 -13.58
CA PHE A 25 -15.25 26.48 -13.14
C PHE A 25 -15.21 26.56 -11.62
N ASP A 26 -16.03 25.77 -10.92
CA ASP A 26 -16.10 25.79 -9.47
C ASP A 26 -15.14 24.74 -8.85
N ALA A 27 -15.03 24.74 -7.53
CA ALA A 27 -14.14 23.82 -6.81
C ALA A 27 -14.46 22.35 -7.10
N PHE A 28 -15.73 22.01 -7.34
CA PHE A 28 -16.18 20.65 -7.67
C PHE A 28 -15.80 20.24 -9.09
N SER A 29 -15.95 21.14 -10.06
CA SER A 29 -15.51 20.94 -11.45
C SER A 29 -14.00 20.75 -11.56
N LYS A 30 -13.23 21.52 -10.79
CA LYS A 30 -11.78 21.35 -10.67
C LYS A 30 -11.43 20.01 -10.02
N ALA A 31 -12.04 19.69 -8.89
CA ALA A 31 -11.82 18.42 -8.22
C ALA A 31 -12.10 17.21 -9.12
N SER A 32 -13.15 17.28 -9.95
CA SER A 32 -13.47 16.23 -10.92
C SER A 32 -12.42 16.11 -12.02
N ALA A 33 -11.87 17.24 -12.48
CA ALA A 33 -10.75 17.27 -13.41
C ALA A 33 -9.48 16.63 -12.82
N ASP A 34 -9.15 17.01 -11.59
CA ASP A 34 -7.98 16.53 -10.87
C ASP A 34 -8.05 15.01 -10.70
N LEU A 35 -9.23 14.48 -10.32
CA LEU A 35 -9.45 13.04 -10.18
C LEU A 35 -9.27 12.29 -11.51
N LEU A 36 -9.76 12.84 -12.63
CA LEU A 36 -9.55 12.26 -13.97
C LEU A 36 -8.08 12.28 -14.40
N CYS A 37 -7.30 13.23 -13.88
CA CYS A 37 -5.85 13.29 -14.08
C CYS A 37 -5.07 12.38 -13.12
N GLY A 38 -5.76 11.55 -12.33
CA GLY A 38 -5.15 10.60 -11.40
C GLY A 38 -4.74 11.22 -10.06
N MET A 39 -5.29 12.38 -9.70
CA MET A 39 -5.10 12.92 -8.35
C MET A 39 -5.69 11.93 -7.33
N PRO A 40 -4.89 11.49 -6.35
CA PRO A 40 -5.38 10.56 -5.35
C PRO A 40 -6.39 11.24 -4.40
N VAL A 41 -7.36 10.46 -3.92
CA VAL A 41 -8.41 10.93 -3.02
C VAL A 41 -8.47 10.05 -1.77
N SER A 42 -8.69 10.66 -0.60
CA SER A 42 -8.91 9.97 0.67
C SER A 42 -9.98 10.70 1.49
N LYS A 43 -10.38 10.13 2.63
CA LYS A 43 -11.32 10.79 3.57
C LYS A 43 -10.81 12.15 4.10
N ASP A 44 -9.51 12.44 3.99
CA ASP A 44 -8.89 13.67 4.48
C ASP A 44 -8.62 14.69 3.37
N SER A 45 -8.93 14.33 2.12
CA SER A 45 -8.93 15.26 1.00
C SER A 45 -9.95 16.40 1.20
N SER A 46 -9.85 17.45 0.39
CA SER A 46 -10.85 18.52 0.38
C SER A 46 -12.24 17.96 0.08
N LEU A 47 -13.29 18.55 0.67
CA LEU A 47 -14.66 18.07 0.43
C LEU A 47 -15.02 18.06 -1.06
N ALA A 48 -14.47 18.98 -1.86
CA ALA A 48 -14.69 19.00 -3.30
C ALA A 48 -14.09 17.76 -4.00
N LEU A 49 -12.87 17.34 -3.63
CA LEU A 49 -12.22 16.15 -4.20
C LEU A 49 -12.91 14.87 -3.76
N ILE A 50 -13.33 14.81 -2.50
CA ILE A 50 -14.15 13.72 -1.97
C ILE A 50 -15.47 13.63 -2.74
N MET A 51 -16.17 14.75 -2.89
CA MET A 51 -17.43 14.81 -3.61
C MET A 51 -17.26 14.34 -5.06
N ALA A 52 -16.19 14.78 -5.75
CA ALA A 52 -15.91 14.34 -7.12
C ALA A 52 -15.73 12.81 -7.20
N SER A 53 -15.05 12.21 -6.22
CA SER A 53 -14.94 10.76 -6.13
C SER A 53 -16.26 10.05 -5.82
N VAL A 54 -17.15 10.68 -5.03
CA VAL A 54 -18.48 10.14 -4.72
C VAL A 54 -19.34 10.04 -5.99
N TYR A 55 -19.29 11.04 -6.86
CA TYR A 55 -20.03 11.05 -8.13
C TYR A 55 -19.40 10.24 -9.26
N ARG A 56 -18.17 9.74 -9.09
CA ARG A 56 -17.44 9.01 -10.15
C ARG A 56 -18.22 7.76 -10.60
N ASP A 57 -18.37 7.61 -11.92
CA ASP A 57 -19.00 6.46 -12.57
C ASP A 57 -20.45 6.16 -12.10
N VAL A 58 -21.13 7.15 -11.51
CA VAL A 58 -22.52 6.97 -11.01
C VAL A 58 -23.54 7.18 -12.12
N SER A 59 -23.44 8.28 -12.86
CA SER A 59 -24.42 8.65 -13.89
C SER A 59 -23.84 9.62 -14.90
N GLU A 60 -24.19 9.45 -16.17
CA GLU A 60 -23.89 10.39 -17.25
C GLU A 60 -24.63 11.73 -17.13
N TYR A 61 -25.62 11.81 -16.23
CA TYR A 61 -26.43 13.02 -15.99
C TYR A 61 -25.98 13.81 -14.76
N LEU A 62 -25.26 13.19 -13.83
CA LEU A 62 -24.72 13.83 -12.62
C LEU A 62 -23.30 14.32 -12.87
N THR A 63 -23.15 15.15 -13.90
CA THR A 63 -21.85 15.67 -14.33
C THR A 63 -21.55 17.03 -13.69
N PRO A 64 -20.28 17.37 -13.40
CA PRO A 64 -19.95 18.62 -12.71
C PRO A 64 -20.47 19.89 -13.37
N ASP A 65 -20.57 19.91 -14.71
CA ASP A 65 -21.12 21.02 -15.49
C ASP A 65 -22.65 21.21 -15.36
N ARG A 66 -23.32 20.35 -14.60
CA ARG A 66 -24.77 20.38 -14.34
C ARG A 66 -25.13 20.51 -12.87
N MET A 67 -24.12 20.56 -12.00
CA MET A 67 -24.28 20.60 -10.56
C MET A 67 -23.72 21.92 -10.02
N ILE A 68 -24.27 22.40 -8.92
CA ILE A 68 -23.74 23.52 -8.13
C ILE A 68 -23.23 22.96 -6.82
N ALA A 69 -21.99 23.28 -6.50
CA ALA A 69 -21.43 23.10 -5.18
C ALA A 69 -21.70 24.34 -4.30
N SER A 70 -22.32 24.13 -3.15
CA SER A 70 -22.61 25.17 -2.15
C SER A 70 -21.91 24.82 -0.83
N GLU A 71 -21.21 25.78 -0.25
CA GLU A 71 -20.69 25.62 1.10
C GLU A 71 -21.83 25.54 2.10
N ILE A 72 -21.75 24.57 3.03
CA ILE A 72 -22.69 24.45 4.14
C ILE A 72 -22.14 25.29 5.29
N THR A 73 -22.85 26.34 5.64
CA THR A 73 -22.56 27.25 6.75
C THR A 73 -23.66 27.16 7.80
N GLN A 74 -23.48 27.79 8.96
CA GLN A 74 -24.52 27.82 10.00
C GLN A 74 -25.85 28.41 9.47
N ASP A 75 -25.80 29.39 8.57
CA ASP A 75 -26.99 30.09 8.06
C ASP A 75 -27.85 29.23 7.11
N ASN A 76 -27.25 28.24 6.44
CA ASN A 76 -27.95 27.39 5.47
C ASN A 76 -28.00 25.90 5.88
N MET A 77 -27.40 25.54 7.01
CA MET A 77 -27.29 24.16 7.48
C MET A 77 -28.65 23.46 7.59
N ALA A 78 -29.66 24.15 8.12
CA ALA A 78 -31.00 23.61 8.27
C ALA A 78 -31.63 23.18 6.93
N TYR A 79 -31.34 23.90 5.84
CA TYR A 79 -31.84 23.56 4.51
C TYR A 79 -31.19 22.29 3.95
N PHE A 80 -29.89 22.10 4.19
CA PHE A 80 -29.16 20.95 3.65
C PHE A 80 -29.29 19.70 4.52
N LEU A 81 -29.20 19.85 5.84
CA LEU A 81 -29.06 18.76 6.79
C LEU A 81 -30.28 18.57 7.71
N GLY A 82 -31.26 19.48 7.69
CA GLY A 82 -32.39 19.48 8.63
C GLY A 82 -32.03 19.90 10.05
N VAL A 83 -30.79 20.32 10.30
CA VAL A 83 -30.27 20.72 11.61
C VAL A 83 -29.44 22.00 11.49
N ASP A 84 -29.34 22.78 12.57
CA ASP A 84 -28.62 24.05 12.63
C ASP A 84 -27.66 24.15 13.83
N THR A 85 -27.50 23.06 14.59
CA THR A 85 -26.72 23.04 15.84
C THR A 85 -25.42 22.26 15.74
N LEU A 86 -25.13 21.62 14.60
CA LEU A 86 -23.92 20.83 14.45
C LEU A 86 -22.69 21.75 14.40
N LYS A 87 -21.66 21.39 15.16
CA LYS A 87 -20.35 22.04 15.06
C LYS A 87 -19.55 21.35 13.96
N ILE A 88 -19.34 22.07 12.87
CA ILE A 88 -18.65 21.57 11.69
C ILE A 88 -17.34 22.32 11.49
N LYS A 89 -16.34 21.62 10.97
CA LYS A 89 -15.08 22.23 10.49
C LYS A 89 -15.26 22.77 9.07
N GLU A 90 -15.99 22.04 8.24
CA GLU A 90 -16.31 22.38 6.85
C GLU A 90 -17.53 21.56 6.39
N GLY A 91 -18.26 22.08 5.40
CA GLY A 91 -19.38 21.36 4.79
C GLY A 91 -19.61 21.78 3.34
N LEU A 92 -20.04 20.84 2.51
CA LEU A 92 -20.25 21.04 1.08
C LEU A 92 -21.48 20.26 0.62
N ALA A 93 -22.42 20.94 -0.02
CA ALA A 93 -23.58 20.34 -0.68
C ALA A 93 -23.44 20.44 -2.19
N VAL A 94 -23.85 19.40 -2.93
CA VAL A 94 -23.93 19.41 -4.39
C VAL A 94 -25.36 19.08 -4.82
N GLU A 95 -25.96 19.99 -5.59
CA GLU A 95 -27.34 19.89 -6.09
C GLU A 95 -27.41 20.28 -7.59
N PRO A 96 -28.42 19.83 -8.35
CA PRO A 96 -28.55 20.17 -9.78
C PRO A 96 -28.81 21.67 -10.04
N MET A 97 -28.25 22.23 -11.12
CA MET A 97 -28.37 23.66 -11.45
C MET A 97 -29.74 24.10 -11.98
N ILE A 98 -30.50 23.21 -12.63
CA ILE A 98 -31.70 23.58 -13.40
C ILE A 98 -32.86 22.62 -13.08
N ARG A 99 -34.05 23.22 -12.83
CA ARG A 99 -35.36 22.57 -12.55
C ARG A 99 -35.39 21.75 -11.25
N PRO A 100 -36.57 21.50 -10.65
CA PRO A 100 -36.64 20.75 -9.40
C PRO A 100 -36.33 19.27 -9.69
N ALA A 101 -35.07 18.89 -9.53
CA ALA A 101 -34.62 17.51 -9.46
C ALA A 101 -34.38 17.18 -7.98
N ALA A 102 -35.00 16.10 -7.50
CA ALA A 102 -34.85 15.63 -6.14
C ALA A 102 -33.52 14.88 -6.00
N HIS A 103 -32.44 15.66 -5.88
CA HIS A 103 -31.09 15.17 -5.73
C HIS A 103 -30.29 16.13 -4.83
N SER A 104 -29.67 15.61 -3.78
CA SER A 104 -28.74 16.34 -2.93
C SER A 104 -27.72 15.39 -2.34
N VAL A 105 -26.43 15.72 -2.45
CA VAL A 105 -25.37 15.05 -1.69
C VAL A 105 -24.67 16.09 -0.83
N CYS A 106 -24.62 15.86 0.48
CA CYS A 106 -23.94 16.73 1.43
C CYS A 106 -22.81 15.98 2.10
N LEU A 107 -21.64 16.60 2.17
CA LEU A 107 -20.51 16.14 2.97
C LEU A 107 -20.27 17.14 4.09
N VAL A 108 -20.07 16.65 5.31
CA VAL A 108 -19.86 17.47 6.49
C VAL A 108 -18.75 16.86 7.32
N ARG A 109 -17.69 17.63 7.57
CA ARG A 109 -16.65 17.21 8.52
C ARG A 109 -16.94 17.86 9.87
N LEU A 110 -17.21 17.05 10.88
CA LEU A 110 -17.48 17.55 12.22
C LEU A 110 -16.21 18.12 12.88
N ALA A 111 -16.39 19.05 13.80
CA ALA A 111 -15.31 19.52 14.67
C ALA A 111 -14.77 18.38 15.56
N ASP A 112 -13.54 18.52 16.03
CA ASP A 112 -12.89 17.50 16.87
C ASP A 112 -13.66 17.30 18.18
N GLY A 113 -13.88 16.03 18.56
CA GLY A 113 -14.58 15.66 19.79
C GLY A 113 -16.11 15.63 19.72
N GLU A 114 -16.70 15.93 18.57
CA GLU A 114 -18.15 15.80 18.36
C GLU A 114 -18.58 14.33 18.22
N ASP A 115 -19.81 14.04 18.67
CA ASP A 115 -20.40 12.70 18.62
C ASP A 115 -21.01 12.43 17.23
N VAL A 116 -20.31 11.60 16.45
CA VAL A 116 -20.67 11.29 15.06
C VAL A 116 -22.01 10.55 14.96
N GLU A 117 -22.25 9.57 15.84
CA GLU A 117 -23.49 8.78 15.78
C GLU A 117 -24.70 9.62 16.18
N LYS A 118 -24.54 10.50 17.17
CA LYS A 118 -25.58 11.48 17.51
C LYS A 118 -25.84 12.46 16.36
N ALA A 119 -24.80 12.96 15.69
CA ALA A 119 -24.94 13.87 14.57
C ALA A 119 -25.65 13.21 13.38
N LYS A 120 -25.25 11.99 13.00
CA LYS A 120 -25.91 11.22 11.94
C LYS A 120 -27.39 11.00 12.23
N LYS A 121 -27.71 10.58 13.46
CA LYS A 121 -29.09 10.37 13.89
C LYS A 121 -29.90 11.66 13.76
N ALA A 122 -29.36 12.79 14.23
CA ALA A 122 -30.03 14.07 14.12
C ALA A 122 -30.29 14.48 12.67
N ILE A 123 -29.32 14.28 11.76
CA ILE A 123 -29.53 14.55 10.32
C ILE A 123 -30.62 13.64 9.75
N ALA A 124 -30.54 12.33 10.00
CA ALA A 124 -31.49 11.36 9.46
C ALA A 124 -32.94 11.60 9.92
N GLU A 125 -33.13 12.04 11.18
CA GLU A 125 -34.46 12.29 11.75
C GLU A 125 -35.07 13.64 11.29
N ASN A 126 -34.25 14.62 10.90
CA ASN A 126 -34.73 15.99 10.68
C ASN A 126 -34.58 16.49 9.24
N VAL A 127 -33.79 15.84 8.39
CA VAL A 127 -33.67 16.24 6.98
C VAL A 127 -35.04 16.15 6.28
N ASN A 128 -35.39 17.18 5.50
CA ASN A 128 -36.64 17.20 4.74
C ASN A 128 -36.41 16.66 3.30
N PRO A 129 -36.85 15.43 2.98
CA PRO A 129 -36.67 14.88 1.64
C PRO A 129 -37.59 15.52 0.59
N TYR A 130 -38.54 16.35 1.01
CA TYR A 130 -39.48 17.11 0.16
C TYR A 130 -39.17 18.61 0.17
N LYS A 131 -37.90 19.00 0.35
CA LYS A 131 -37.48 20.42 0.37
C LYS A 131 -37.63 21.14 -0.98
N TRP A 132 -37.86 20.41 -2.08
CA TRP A 132 -38.07 20.96 -3.42
C TRP A 132 -39.57 21.07 -3.75
N ILE A 133 -39.97 22.16 -4.42
CA ILE A 133 -41.39 22.52 -4.62
C ILE A 133 -42.18 21.50 -5.48
N CYS A 134 -41.54 20.84 -6.45
CA CYS A 134 -42.21 19.92 -7.39
C CYS A 134 -41.57 18.52 -7.45
N ALA A 135 -40.69 18.19 -6.51
CA ALA A 135 -39.96 16.94 -6.48
C ALA A 135 -39.63 16.54 -5.04
N GLY A 136 -39.44 15.26 -4.80
CA GLY A 136 -39.00 14.76 -3.50
C GLY A 136 -38.27 13.44 -3.62
N VAL A 137 -37.52 13.12 -2.57
CA VAL A 137 -36.89 11.82 -2.40
C VAL A 137 -37.80 10.98 -1.51
N ASP A 138 -37.98 9.70 -1.84
CA ASP A 138 -38.64 8.78 -0.92
C ASP A 138 -37.81 8.73 0.38
N PRO A 139 -38.39 8.88 1.58
CA PRO A 139 -37.65 8.73 2.83
C PRO A 139 -36.82 7.43 2.90
N GLU A 140 -37.28 6.34 2.27
CA GLU A 140 -36.55 5.08 2.17
C GLU A 140 -35.28 5.16 1.31
N ASN A 141 -35.10 6.22 0.53
CA ASN A 141 -33.94 6.51 -0.33
C ASN A 141 -33.01 7.59 0.25
N VAL A 142 -33.30 8.09 1.45
CA VAL A 142 -32.37 8.94 2.19
C VAL A 142 -31.31 8.06 2.85
N ARG A 143 -30.04 8.43 2.71
CA ARG A 143 -28.91 7.74 3.36
C ARG A 143 -28.10 8.74 4.16
N VAL A 144 -27.75 8.36 5.39
CA VAL A 144 -26.79 9.10 6.21
C VAL A 144 -25.74 8.14 6.71
N ASP A 145 -24.48 8.41 6.39
CA ASP A 145 -23.36 7.54 6.78
C ASP A 145 -22.09 8.34 7.08
N ASN A 146 -21.02 7.69 7.51
CA ASN A 146 -19.76 8.35 7.86
C ASN A 146 -18.50 7.53 7.60
N ILE A 147 -17.36 8.22 7.52
CA ILE A 147 -16.00 7.69 7.69
C ILE A 147 -15.30 8.57 8.71
N GLY A 148 -15.00 8.03 9.90
CA GLY A 148 -14.50 8.84 11.00
C GLY A 148 -15.48 9.96 11.33
N ASN A 149 -15.01 11.22 11.36
CA ASN A 149 -15.82 12.42 11.60
C ASN A 149 -16.41 13.06 10.32
N LEU A 150 -16.20 12.44 9.15
CA LEU A 150 -16.79 12.89 7.89
C LEU A 150 -18.12 12.19 7.67
N ILE A 151 -19.21 12.95 7.62
CA ILE A 151 -20.58 12.46 7.37
C ILE A 151 -20.95 12.73 5.91
N ILE A 152 -21.61 11.76 5.28
CA ILE A 152 -22.34 11.95 4.03
C ILE A 152 -23.85 11.86 4.29
N LEU A 153 -24.60 12.76 3.67
CA LEU A 153 -26.04 12.65 3.47
C LEU A 153 -26.28 12.55 1.96
N VAL A 154 -27.02 11.52 1.54
CA VAL A 154 -27.45 11.33 0.15
C VAL A 154 -28.98 11.32 0.12
N MET A 155 -29.56 12.18 -0.70
CA MET A 155 -30.96 12.20 -1.05
C MET A 155 -31.07 12.03 -2.57
N ASP A 156 -31.33 10.81 -3.03
CA ASP A 156 -31.50 10.50 -4.46
C ASP A 156 -32.34 9.22 -4.65
N ASN A 157 -33.31 9.22 -5.56
CA ASN A 157 -34.22 8.07 -5.77
C ASN A 157 -33.65 6.94 -6.64
N SER A 158 -32.51 7.15 -7.30
CA SER A 158 -31.99 6.28 -8.36
C SER A 158 -30.61 5.69 -8.03
N PHE A 159 -29.77 6.45 -7.33
CA PHE A 159 -28.33 6.22 -7.19
C PHE A 159 -27.83 6.33 -5.75
N ALA A 160 -28.71 6.43 -4.76
CA ALA A 160 -28.33 6.64 -3.36
C ALA A 160 -27.28 5.62 -2.88
N ASP A 161 -27.51 4.33 -3.14
CA ASP A 161 -26.60 3.27 -2.68
C ASP A 161 -25.25 3.30 -3.41
N ALA A 162 -25.22 3.66 -4.71
CA ALA A 162 -23.98 3.79 -5.47
C ALA A 162 -23.12 4.96 -4.97
N LEU A 163 -23.76 6.10 -4.67
CA LEU A 163 -23.09 7.28 -4.09
C LEU A 163 -22.51 6.96 -2.70
N VAL A 164 -23.29 6.27 -1.85
CA VAL A 164 -22.79 5.82 -0.54
C VAL A 164 -21.68 4.79 -0.68
N ALA A 165 -21.77 3.85 -1.63
CA ALA A 165 -20.72 2.87 -1.88
C ALA A 165 -19.41 3.53 -2.30
N ASN A 166 -19.46 4.52 -3.21
CA ASN A 166 -18.29 5.30 -3.61
C ASN A 166 -17.70 6.08 -2.43
N PHE A 167 -18.55 6.68 -1.59
CA PHE A 167 -18.11 7.32 -0.36
C PHE A 167 -17.42 6.33 0.58
N LYS A 168 -18.00 5.15 0.80
CA LYS A 168 -17.43 4.10 1.65
C LYS A 168 -16.17 3.47 1.09
N ALA A 169 -15.98 3.51 -0.21
CA ALA A 169 -14.77 3.07 -0.90
C ALA A 169 -13.62 4.08 -0.77
N LEU A 170 -13.84 5.27 -0.18
CA LEU A 170 -12.76 6.19 0.10
C LEU A 170 -11.74 5.52 1.04
N PRO A 171 -10.44 5.62 0.73
CA PRO A 171 -9.37 5.27 1.64
C PRO A 171 -9.64 5.77 3.06
N ALA A 172 -9.92 4.84 3.98
CA ALA A 172 -10.19 5.12 5.39
C ALA A 172 -8.97 4.77 6.24
N ASP A 173 -8.63 5.65 7.18
CA ASP A 173 -7.53 5.41 8.11
C ASP A 173 -7.87 4.28 9.07
N ALA A 174 -7.04 3.26 9.08
CA ALA A 174 -6.93 2.33 10.18
C ALA A 174 -5.50 2.35 10.69
N LYS A 175 -5.25 2.97 11.85
CA LYS A 175 -3.97 2.92 12.60
C LYS A 175 -2.69 2.86 11.70
N GLY A 176 -2.55 3.78 10.76
CA GLY A 176 -1.38 3.84 9.86
C GLY A 176 -1.45 2.99 8.57
N ALA A 177 -2.62 2.47 8.22
CA ALA A 177 -2.90 1.73 6.98
C ALA A 177 -4.22 2.18 6.33
N VAL A 178 -4.40 1.80 5.08
CA VAL A 178 -5.56 2.08 4.22
C VAL A 178 -6.03 0.79 3.56
N LEU A 179 -7.34 0.62 3.40
CA LEU A 179 -7.91 -0.42 2.55
C LEU A 179 -8.13 0.14 1.13
N VAL A 180 -7.43 -0.41 0.14
CA VAL A 180 -7.58 -0.11 -1.29
C VAL A 180 -8.25 -1.30 -1.96
N GLY A 181 -9.54 -1.19 -2.26
CA GLY A 181 -10.35 -2.34 -2.69
C GLY A 181 -10.44 -3.38 -1.57
N ASP A 182 -9.86 -4.57 -1.77
CA ASP A 182 -9.73 -5.60 -0.74
C ASP A 182 -8.29 -5.80 -0.26
N THR A 183 -7.37 -4.90 -0.62
CA THR A 183 -5.95 -4.94 -0.24
C THR A 183 -5.63 -3.89 0.80
N VAL A 184 -5.02 -4.30 1.91
CA VAL A 184 -4.57 -3.38 2.96
C VAL A 184 -3.16 -2.89 2.64
N VAL A 185 -2.91 -1.59 2.68
CA VAL A 185 -1.59 -0.97 2.44
C VAL A 185 -1.21 -0.05 3.58
N GLU A 186 0.06 0.00 3.95
CA GLU A 186 0.54 0.92 4.98
C GLU A 186 0.72 2.34 4.43
N LYS A 187 0.42 3.32 5.27
CA LYS A 187 0.74 4.72 5.01
C LYS A 187 2.17 4.97 5.45
N GLN A 188 3.03 5.36 4.52
CA GLN A 188 4.42 5.67 4.85
C GLN A 188 4.91 6.87 4.04
N ALA A 189 5.56 7.81 4.72
CA ALA A 189 6.29 8.89 4.09
C ALA A 189 7.76 8.51 3.91
N LEU A 190 8.35 8.93 2.79
CA LEU A 190 9.77 8.73 2.51
C LEU A 190 10.64 9.54 3.49
N SER A 191 11.62 8.88 4.08
CA SER A 191 12.62 9.44 4.99
C SER A 191 13.98 9.47 4.31
N ALA A 192 14.36 10.62 3.74
CA ALA A 192 15.66 10.79 3.10
C ALA A 192 16.83 10.48 4.06
N LYS A 193 16.69 10.86 5.34
CA LYS A 193 17.67 10.51 6.39
C LYS A 193 17.83 9.00 6.52
N SER A 194 16.72 8.26 6.50
CA SER A 194 16.76 6.80 6.58
C SER A 194 17.44 6.18 5.37
N VAL A 195 17.12 6.67 4.16
CA VAL A 195 17.74 6.19 2.91
C VAL A 195 19.26 6.37 2.96
N THR A 196 19.75 7.52 3.40
CA THR A 196 21.20 7.74 3.60
C THR A 196 21.77 6.80 4.64
N GLY A 197 21.13 6.66 5.80
CA GLY A 197 21.59 5.75 6.86
C GLY A 197 21.65 4.28 6.42
N PHE A 198 20.73 3.84 5.58
CA PHE A 198 20.77 2.52 4.97
C PHE A 198 21.99 2.37 4.07
N ALA A 199 22.21 3.30 3.14
CA ALA A 199 23.33 3.27 2.23
C ALA A 199 24.67 3.24 2.99
N ASP A 200 24.82 4.09 4.01
CA ASP A 200 26.00 4.13 4.86
C ASP A 200 26.27 2.77 5.52
N LYS A 201 25.23 2.14 6.09
CA LYS A 201 25.35 0.84 6.74
C LYS A 201 25.76 -0.26 5.78
N ILE A 202 25.10 -0.36 4.62
CA ILE A 202 25.38 -1.41 3.63
C ILE A 202 26.77 -1.21 3.01
N ASN A 203 27.14 0.03 2.69
CA ASN A 203 28.48 0.35 2.20
C ASN A 203 29.57 0.03 3.24
N ALA A 204 29.33 0.28 4.52
CA ALA A 204 30.27 -0.06 5.59
C ALA A 204 30.48 -1.58 5.70
N VAL A 205 29.40 -2.37 5.69
CA VAL A 205 29.48 -3.84 5.69
C VAL A 205 30.28 -4.33 4.47
N HIS A 206 29.99 -3.80 3.29
CA HIS A 206 30.70 -4.16 2.07
C HIS A 206 32.19 -3.83 2.11
N GLN A 207 32.52 -2.59 2.46
CA GLN A 207 33.92 -2.12 2.56
C GLN A 207 34.74 -2.93 3.55
N LYS A 208 34.11 -3.39 4.64
CA LYS A 208 34.78 -4.10 5.72
C LYS A 208 34.93 -5.60 5.46
N TYR A 209 33.90 -6.24 4.88
CA TYR A 209 33.82 -7.71 4.85
C TYR A 209 33.73 -8.32 3.46
N LEU A 210 33.32 -7.58 2.42
CA LEU A 210 32.83 -8.19 1.17
C LEU A 210 33.60 -7.75 -0.09
N LYS A 211 34.74 -7.08 0.06
CA LYS A 211 35.54 -6.55 -1.07
C LYS A 211 35.97 -7.60 -2.09
N ASN A 212 36.08 -8.86 -1.67
CA ASN A 212 36.51 -9.97 -2.51
C ASN A 212 35.33 -10.80 -3.04
N ASN A 213 34.10 -10.41 -2.74
CA ASN A 213 32.88 -11.13 -3.12
C ASN A 213 32.23 -10.48 -4.33
N GLN A 214 31.49 -11.28 -5.09
CA GLN A 214 30.55 -10.73 -6.06
C GLN A 214 29.29 -10.28 -5.30
N VAL A 215 29.08 -8.97 -5.22
CA VAL A 215 28.03 -8.37 -4.39
C VAL A 215 26.94 -7.77 -5.25
N PHE A 216 25.69 -8.14 -4.94
CA PHE A 216 24.49 -7.63 -5.54
C PHE A 216 23.63 -6.93 -4.49
N TYR A 217 22.81 -5.98 -4.93
CA TYR A 217 21.74 -5.46 -4.08
C TYR A 217 20.45 -5.29 -4.85
N SER A 218 19.35 -5.41 -4.14
CA SER A 218 18.02 -5.19 -4.67
C SER A 218 17.07 -4.76 -3.57
N ILE A 219 16.17 -3.84 -3.90
CA ILE A 219 15.15 -3.36 -2.96
C ILE A 219 13.80 -3.87 -3.44
N VAL A 220 13.08 -4.56 -2.57
CA VAL A 220 11.73 -5.04 -2.84
C VAL A 220 10.76 -3.88 -2.67
N PRO A 221 10.00 -3.49 -3.71
CA PRO A 221 8.99 -2.45 -3.57
C PRO A 221 7.90 -2.87 -2.59
N ASP A 222 7.42 -1.95 -1.76
CA ASP A 222 6.20 -2.18 -1.02
C ASP A 222 5.02 -2.26 -1.98
N LYS A 223 4.03 -3.10 -1.68
CA LYS A 223 2.87 -3.27 -2.55
C LYS A 223 2.07 -1.98 -2.76
N SER A 224 2.18 -1.02 -1.83
CA SER A 224 1.65 0.35 -1.99
C SER A 224 2.14 1.02 -3.27
N TYR A 225 3.38 0.75 -3.68
CA TYR A 225 3.94 1.28 -4.92
C TYR A 225 3.10 0.90 -6.13
N TYR A 226 2.60 -0.34 -6.20
CA TYR A 226 1.77 -0.82 -7.31
C TYR A 226 0.33 -0.30 -7.26
N LEU A 227 -0.11 0.21 -6.11
CA LEU A 227 -1.45 0.75 -5.87
C LEU A 227 -1.47 2.30 -5.83
N ARG A 228 -0.35 2.96 -6.12
CA ARG A 228 -0.14 4.42 -6.07
C ARG A 228 -1.16 5.29 -6.82
N GLN A 229 -1.86 4.73 -7.80
CA GLN A 229 -2.93 5.46 -8.52
C GLN A 229 -4.22 5.56 -7.70
N SER A 230 -4.36 4.77 -6.63
CA SER A 230 -5.58 4.65 -5.83
C SER A 230 -5.51 5.36 -4.47
N PHE A 231 -4.32 5.83 -4.04
CA PHE A 231 -4.16 6.54 -2.77
C PHE A 231 -2.88 7.39 -2.73
N ALA A 232 -2.87 8.44 -1.89
CA ALA A 232 -1.84 9.49 -1.89
C ALA A 232 -0.63 9.19 -0.98
N GLU A 233 -0.89 8.54 0.15
CA GLU A 233 0.09 8.36 1.23
C GLU A 233 0.76 6.98 1.13
N TYR A 234 1.56 6.78 0.08
CA TYR A 234 2.32 5.55 -0.15
C TYR A 234 3.83 5.78 -0.10
N LEU A 235 4.57 4.70 0.15
CA LEU A 235 6.02 4.73 0.03
C LEU A 235 6.43 4.76 -1.45
N ASP A 236 6.86 5.92 -1.93
CA ASP A 236 7.29 6.10 -3.31
C ASP A 236 8.65 5.41 -3.55
N HIS A 237 8.59 4.14 -3.96
CA HIS A 237 9.76 3.33 -4.30
C HIS A 237 10.66 4.01 -5.35
N GLY A 238 10.07 4.68 -6.35
CA GLY A 238 10.83 5.37 -7.39
C GLY A 238 11.70 6.47 -6.80
N LYS A 239 11.11 7.36 -6.01
CA LYS A 239 11.85 8.43 -5.32
C LYS A 239 12.85 7.90 -4.30
N LEU A 240 12.51 6.81 -3.60
CA LEU A 240 13.44 6.14 -2.69
C LEU A 240 14.68 5.66 -3.45
N MET A 241 14.50 5.00 -4.60
CA MET A 241 15.61 4.50 -5.41
C MET A 241 16.40 5.61 -6.11
N GLU A 242 15.77 6.72 -6.51
CA GLU A 242 16.45 7.93 -6.99
C GLU A 242 17.43 8.48 -5.95
N GLN A 243 17.07 8.44 -4.66
CA GLN A 243 17.94 8.86 -3.57
C GLN A 243 18.98 7.80 -3.20
N LEU A 244 18.59 6.52 -3.19
CA LEU A 244 19.46 5.43 -2.73
C LEU A 244 20.55 5.08 -3.73
N ALA A 245 20.20 4.88 -5.01
CA ALA A 245 21.11 4.30 -6.00
C ALA A 245 22.42 5.10 -6.18
N PRO A 246 22.44 6.45 -6.16
CA PRO A 246 23.68 7.22 -6.22
C PRO A 246 24.59 7.07 -4.99
N LEU A 247 24.04 6.66 -3.83
CA LEU A 247 24.78 6.49 -2.58
C LEU A 247 25.41 5.09 -2.45
N MET A 248 24.91 4.11 -3.19
CA MET A 248 25.41 2.73 -3.12
C MET A 248 26.80 2.61 -3.79
N SER A 249 27.65 1.74 -3.23
CA SER A 249 28.97 1.45 -3.79
C SER A 249 28.87 0.98 -5.25
N LYS A 250 29.77 1.52 -6.11
CA LYS A 250 29.85 1.14 -7.53
C LYS A 250 30.33 -0.29 -7.77
N ASP A 251 30.95 -0.91 -6.76
CA ASP A 251 31.38 -2.31 -6.80
C ASP A 251 30.23 -3.29 -6.59
N MET A 252 29.03 -2.81 -6.24
CA MET A 252 27.83 -3.62 -6.12
C MET A 252 26.98 -3.54 -7.39
N THR A 253 26.44 -4.68 -7.83
CA THR A 253 25.52 -4.72 -8.97
C THR A 253 24.07 -4.61 -8.49
N ARG A 254 23.34 -3.58 -8.94
CA ARG A 254 21.90 -3.46 -8.69
C ARG A 254 21.11 -4.47 -9.52
N ILE A 255 20.14 -5.14 -8.91
CA ILE A 255 19.12 -5.95 -9.58
C ILE A 255 17.77 -5.25 -9.44
N LEU A 256 17.09 -5.01 -10.57
CA LEU A 256 15.82 -4.29 -10.64
C LEU A 256 14.65 -5.28 -10.54
N LEU A 257 13.78 -5.13 -9.55
CA LEU A 257 12.64 -6.03 -9.33
C LEU A 257 11.29 -5.35 -9.63
N GLU A 258 11.29 -4.04 -9.80
CA GLU A 258 10.09 -3.20 -9.91
C GLU A 258 9.18 -3.66 -11.06
N SER A 259 9.76 -4.07 -12.18
CA SER A 259 9.04 -4.58 -13.36
C SER A 259 8.76 -6.08 -13.33
N THR A 260 9.19 -6.79 -12.28
CA THR A 260 8.98 -8.24 -12.12
C THR A 260 7.79 -8.56 -11.22
N LEU A 261 7.18 -7.53 -10.63
CA LEU A 261 6.17 -7.61 -9.60
C LEU A 261 5.01 -6.64 -9.92
N ASP A 262 3.82 -6.99 -9.46
CA ASP A 262 2.64 -6.13 -9.38
C ASP A 262 1.86 -6.34 -8.06
N ALA A 263 0.76 -5.60 -7.87
CA ALA A 263 -0.02 -5.68 -6.63
C ALA A 263 -0.56 -7.09 -6.32
N SER A 264 -0.81 -7.92 -7.35
CA SER A 264 -1.35 -9.28 -7.22
C SER A 264 -0.30 -10.31 -6.78
N ASP A 265 0.97 -9.93 -6.80
CA ASP A 265 2.08 -10.74 -6.32
C ASP A 265 2.27 -10.64 -4.80
N TYR A 266 1.42 -9.87 -4.12
CA TYR A 266 1.43 -9.68 -2.67
C TYR A 266 0.16 -10.21 -2.02
N TYR A 267 0.28 -10.62 -0.76
CA TYR A 267 -0.89 -10.93 0.05
C TYR A 267 -1.70 -9.66 0.30
N LYS A 268 -3.02 -9.79 0.41
CA LYS A 268 -3.92 -8.64 0.63
C LYS A 268 -3.89 -8.18 2.09
N THR A 269 -3.81 -9.15 2.99
CA THR A 269 -3.85 -9.02 4.44
C THR A 269 -2.46 -9.03 5.09
N ASP A 270 -1.40 -9.10 4.31
CA ASP A 270 -0.01 -8.99 4.77
C ASP A 270 0.81 -8.05 3.87
N ARG A 271 1.96 -7.58 4.35
CA ARG A 271 2.88 -6.75 3.56
C ARG A 271 3.71 -7.57 2.57
N HIS A 272 3.88 -8.86 2.82
CA HIS A 272 4.81 -9.69 2.04
C HIS A 272 4.26 -10.14 0.69
N TRP A 273 5.18 -10.43 -0.23
CA TRP A 273 4.87 -11.10 -1.49
C TRP A 273 4.40 -12.54 -1.28
N ARG A 274 3.83 -13.14 -2.33
CA ARG A 274 3.38 -14.53 -2.39
C ARG A 274 4.46 -15.36 -3.09
N GLN A 275 4.97 -16.41 -2.46
CA GLN A 275 6.13 -17.15 -2.98
C GLN A 275 5.89 -17.71 -4.39
N GLU A 276 4.68 -18.21 -4.66
CA GLU A 276 4.29 -18.81 -5.93
C GLU A 276 4.19 -17.80 -7.08
N LYS A 277 4.30 -16.52 -6.79
CA LYS A 277 4.24 -15.42 -7.77
C LYS A 277 5.63 -14.93 -8.21
N LEU A 278 6.70 -15.40 -7.57
CA LEU A 278 8.05 -14.87 -7.75
C LEU A 278 8.81 -15.41 -8.98
N GLU A 279 8.14 -16.05 -9.93
CA GLU A 279 8.83 -16.64 -11.10
C GLU A 279 9.67 -15.61 -11.86
N GLN A 280 9.09 -14.43 -12.15
CA GLN A 280 9.77 -13.38 -12.89
C GLN A 280 10.89 -12.74 -12.07
N THR A 281 10.67 -12.53 -10.77
CA THR A 281 11.69 -12.06 -9.82
C THR A 281 12.89 -13.03 -9.78
N VAL A 282 12.64 -14.34 -9.69
CA VAL A 282 13.69 -15.38 -9.68
C VAL A 282 14.40 -15.46 -11.04
N LYS A 283 13.71 -15.27 -12.16
CA LYS A 283 14.33 -15.17 -13.49
C LYS A 283 15.29 -13.98 -13.59
N GLU A 284 14.90 -12.84 -13.05
CA GLU A 284 15.73 -11.63 -13.05
C GLU A 284 16.97 -11.78 -12.14
N LEU A 285 16.81 -12.37 -10.96
CA LEU A 285 17.93 -12.75 -10.09
C LEU A 285 18.85 -13.76 -10.79
N SER A 286 18.28 -14.78 -11.44
CA SER A 286 19.02 -15.80 -12.21
C SER A 286 19.90 -15.17 -13.29
N ARG A 287 19.33 -14.23 -14.05
CA ARG A 287 20.02 -13.48 -15.11
C ARG A 287 21.18 -12.66 -14.56
N ALA A 288 20.95 -11.89 -13.49
CA ALA A 288 21.96 -10.99 -12.95
C ALA A 288 23.09 -11.74 -12.22
N MET A 289 22.76 -12.81 -11.50
CA MET A 289 23.71 -13.54 -10.65
C MET A 289 24.34 -14.75 -11.34
N GLY A 290 23.93 -15.08 -12.57
CA GLY A 290 24.52 -16.16 -13.37
C GLY A 290 24.14 -17.56 -12.88
N PHE A 291 22.84 -17.79 -12.63
CA PHE A 291 22.28 -19.13 -12.43
C PHE A 291 21.00 -19.30 -13.25
N THR A 292 20.35 -20.45 -13.12
CA THR A 292 19.06 -20.73 -13.78
C THR A 292 18.21 -21.56 -12.85
N VAL A 293 16.97 -21.17 -12.62
CA VAL A 293 16.01 -21.99 -11.86
C VAL A 293 15.03 -22.62 -12.84
N ASP A 294 14.85 -23.93 -12.76
CA ASP A 294 13.77 -24.61 -13.48
C ASP A 294 12.48 -24.46 -12.66
N TRP A 295 11.66 -23.48 -13.03
CA TRP A 295 10.40 -23.23 -12.34
C TRP A 295 9.43 -24.41 -12.41
N SER A 296 9.53 -25.24 -13.45
CA SER A 296 8.65 -26.42 -13.62
C SER A 296 8.96 -27.55 -12.63
N ALA A 297 10.12 -27.50 -11.97
CA ALA A 297 10.49 -28.46 -10.93
C ALA A 297 9.76 -28.22 -9.59
N PHE A 298 9.09 -27.08 -9.43
CA PHE A 298 8.33 -26.77 -8.23
C PHE A 298 6.89 -27.28 -8.31
N GLN A 299 6.44 -27.92 -7.23
CA GLN A 299 5.06 -28.30 -7.01
C GLN A 299 4.40 -27.32 -6.04
N ALA A 300 3.33 -26.66 -6.49
CA ALA A 300 2.51 -25.82 -5.63
C ALA A 300 1.74 -26.65 -4.60
N ARG A 301 1.77 -26.21 -3.34
CA ARG A 301 1.04 -26.79 -2.22
C ARG A 301 0.16 -25.73 -1.57
N THR A 302 -1.11 -26.05 -1.35
CA THR A 302 -2.00 -25.20 -0.55
C THR A 302 -1.65 -25.37 0.92
N GLY A 303 -1.23 -24.29 1.57
CA GLY A 303 -0.94 -24.27 3.01
C GLY A 303 -2.20 -24.16 3.87
N GLY A 304 -3.30 -23.64 3.31
CA GLY A 304 -4.56 -23.43 4.00
C GLY A 304 -5.08 -22.01 3.83
N GLU A 305 -5.82 -21.56 4.82
CA GLU A 305 -6.30 -20.18 4.95
C GLU A 305 -5.20 -19.27 5.50
N PHE A 306 -5.15 -18.03 5.01
CA PHE A 306 -4.18 -17.02 5.42
C PHE A 306 -4.90 -15.72 5.75
N THR A 307 -4.56 -15.18 6.92
CA THR A 307 -4.85 -13.80 7.30
C THR A 307 -3.58 -13.23 7.90
N GLY A 308 -2.98 -12.28 7.20
CA GLY A 308 -1.68 -11.74 7.57
C GLY A 308 -1.67 -10.76 8.72
N ASN A 309 -0.50 -10.15 8.92
CA ASN A 309 -0.23 -9.26 10.04
C ASN A 309 -1.11 -7.99 10.07
N TYR A 310 -1.78 -7.62 8.97
CA TYR A 310 -2.72 -6.50 8.98
C TYR A 310 -3.97 -6.75 9.81
N ALA A 311 -4.26 -7.99 10.23
CA ALA A 311 -5.31 -8.26 11.22
C ALA A 311 -5.05 -7.57 12.57
N ARG A 312 -3.82 -7.13 12.84
CA ARG A 312 -3.50 -6.30 14.03
C ARG A 312 -3.92 -4.83 13.86
N LEU A 313 -4.11 -4.39 12.63
CA LEU A 313 -4.50 -3.01 12.29
C LEU A 313 -6.01 -2.89 12.03
N LEU A 314 -6.65 -3.97 11.58
CA LEU A 314 -8.03 -4.01 11.09
C LEU A 314 -8.77 -5.24 11.64
N ASP A 315 -9.97 -5.02 12.19
CA ASP A 315 -10.75 -6.05 12.91
C ASP A 315 -11.48 -7.05 11.98
N SER A 316 -11.62 -6.74 10.69
CA SER A 316 -12.36 -7.56 9.71
C SER A 316 -11.63 -7.64 8.39
N LEU A 317 -10.80 -8.67 8.21
CA LEU A 317 -10.10 -8.94 6.96
C LEU A 317 -10.61 -10.21 6.29
N LYS A 318 -10.64 -10.18 4.95
CA LYS A 318 -11.03 -11.35 4.16
C LYS A 318 -9.87 -12.34 4.12
N VAL A 319 -10.16 -13.58 4.49
CA VAL A 319 -9.22 -14.71 4.38
C VAL A 319 -8.82 -14.93 2.92
N GLU A 320 -7.55 -15.24 2.68
CA GLU A 320 -6.99 -15.55 1.36
C GLU A 320 -6.23 -16.89 1.38
N PRO A 321 -6.04 -17.57 0.23
CA PRO A 321 -5.35 -18.86 0.21
C PRO A 321 -3.83 -18.70 0.33
N PHE A 322 -3.19 -19.52 1.16
CA PHE A 322 -1.74 -19.65 1.25
C PHE A 322 -1.22 -20.70 0.27
N THR A 323 -0.16 -20.39 -0.48
CA THR A 323 0.53 -21.36 -1.34
C THR A 323 2.04 -21.26 -1.12
N TYR A 324 2.70 -22.42 -1.09
CA TYR A 324 4.16 -22.52 -1.08
C TYR A 324 4.63 -23.54 -2.14
N LEU A 325 5.90 -23.46 -2.53
CA LEU A 325 6.47 -24.22 -3.63
C LEU A 325 7.47 -25.27 -3.13
N GLU A 326 7.16 -26.55 -3.30
CA GLU A 326 8.07 -27.65 -2.99
C GLU A 326 8.90 -28.08 -4.20
N SER A 327 10.20 -28.23 -4.03
CA SER A 327 11.09 -28.97 -4.94
C SER A 327 11.86 -30.08 -4.21
N ALA A 328 12.64 -30.88 -4.94
CA ALA A 328 13.54 -31.88 -4.34
C ALA A 328 14.53 -31.23 -3.36
N GLY A 329 15.11 -30.07 -3.71
CA GLY A 329 16.00 -29.32 -2.83
C GLY A 329 15.31 -28.87 -1.55
N THR A 330 14.10 -28.29 -1.64
CA THR A 330 13.37 -27.84 -0.43
C THR A 330 13.06 -28.98 0.55
N LYS A 331 12.81 -30.20 0.05
CA LYS A 331 12.50 -31.38 0.89
C LYS A 331 13.73 -31.97 1.56
N ALA A 332 14.89 -31.91 0.88
CA ALA A 332 16.14 -32.45 1.39
C ALA A 332 16.87 -31.48 2.32
N THR A 333 16.59 -30.18 2.20
CA THR A 333 17.25 -29.12 2.95
C THR A 333 16.85 -29.13 4.41
N LYS A 334 17.83 -28.94 5.29
CA LYS A 334 17.61 -28.67 6.71
C LYS A 334 17.94 -27.23 7.03
N VAL A 335 17.14 -26.61 7.89
CA VAL A 335 17.31 -25.21 8.29
C VAL A 335 17.83 -25.15 9.72
N SER A 336 18.94 -24.47 9.93
CA SER A 336 19.51 -24.20 11.26
C SER A 336 19.29 -22.73 11.62
N LEU A 337 18.78 -22.48 12.83
CA LEU A 337 18.53 -21.14 13.36
C LEU A 337 19.58 -20.83 14.43
N TYR A 338 20.15 -19.62 14.38
CA TYR A 338 21.16 -19.19 15.35
C TYR A 338 20.64 -19.31 16.79
N GLY A 339 21.45 -19.92 17.66
CA GLY A 339 21.12 -20.10 19.07
C GLY A 339 20.07 -21.17 19.36
N LYS A 340 19.62 -21.95 18.37
CA LYS A 340 18.71 -23.09 18.57
C LYS A 340 19.40 -24.42 18.30
N GLU A 341 19.14 -25.39 19.16
CA GLU A 341 19.54 -26.77 18.93
C GLU A 341 18.63 -27.45 17.91
N GLY A 342 19.21 -28.30 17.06
CA GLY A 342 18.48 -29.04 16.03
C GLY A 342 18.21 -28.23 14.76
N THR A 343 17.31 -28.76 13.94
CA THR A 343 16.95 -28.18 12.64
C THR A 343 15.43 -28.10 12.50
N VAL A 344 14.95 -27.08 11.78
CA VAL A 344 13.55 -26.87 11.44
C VAL A 344 13.31 -27.18 9.96
N PRO A 345 12.06 -27.48 9.53
CA PRO A 345 11.76 -27.65 8.11
C PRO A 345 11.84 -26.33 7.35
N VAL A 346 12.00 -26.41 6.02
CA VAL A 346 11.93 -25.24 5.13
C VAL A 346 10.55 -24.57 5.19
N TYR A 347 9.49 -25.38 5.31
CA TYR A 347 8.11 -24.93 5.41
C TYR A 347 7.45 -25.51 6.67
N ASP A 348 6.98 -24.65 7.57
CA ASP A 348 6.24 -25.02 8.80
C ASP A 348 4.80 -24.49 8.73
N THR A 349 3.90 -25.27 8.15
CA THR A 349 2.50 -24.85 7.94
C THR A 349 1.72 -24.64 9.24
N ALA A 350 2.19 -25.15 10.38
CA ALA A 350 1.57 -24.88 11.69
C ALA A 350 1.64 -23.39 12.06
N LYS A 351 2.53 -22.62 11.43
CA LYS A 351 2.67 -21.18 11.64
C LYS A 351 1.46 -20.37 11.17
N LEU A 352 0.67 -20.88 10.23
CA LEU A 352 -0.55 -20.22 9.74
C LEU A 352 -1.56 -19.93 10.86
N GLU A 353 -1.57 -20.75 11.91
CA GLU A 353 -2.46 -20.62 13.07
C GLU A 353 -1.87 -19.75 14.19
N THR A 354 -0.73 -19.09 13.94
CA THR A 354 -0.03 -18.27 14.93
C THR A 354 -0.21 -16.78 14.65
N ASN A 355 0.33 -15.94 15.54
CA ASN A 355 0.34 -14.50 15.34
C ASN A 355 1.35 -14.03 14.27
N ASP A 356 2.20 -14.91 13.72
CA ASP A 356 3.12 -14.63 12.62
C ASP A 356 2.94 -15.68 11.50
N PRO A 357 1.83 -15.61 10.74
CA PRO A 357 1.48 -16.63 9.77
C PRO A 357 2.42 -16.68 8.57
N TYR A 358 3.18 -15.61 8.30
CA TYR A 358 4.18 -15.61 7.24
C TYR A 358 5.43 -16.43 7.61
N ALA A 359 5.64 -16.73 8.90
CA ALA A 359 6.74 -17.55 9.39
C ALA A 359 6.66 -19.03 8.96
N VAL A 360 5.65 -19.43 8.15
CA VAL A 360 5.69 -20.71 7.42
C VAL A 360 7.01 -20.87 6.70
N PHE A 361 7.55 -19.79 6.13
CA PHE A 361 8.87 -19.78 5.51
C PHE A 361 9.97 -19.74 6.58
N LEU A 362 10.73 -20.84 6.69
CA LEU A 362 11.88 -20.98 7.61
C LEU A 362 11.55 -20.90 9.10
N SER A 363 10.28 -21.11 9.48
CA SER A 363 9.75 -21.23 10.85
C SER A 363 9.75 -19.97 11.71
N GLU A 364 10.75 -19.08 11.60
CA GLU A 364 10.83 -17.80 12.29
C GLU A 364 12.01 -16.94 11.79
N LEU A 365 12.01 -15.66 12.16
CA LEU A 365 13.17 -14.80 11.96
C LEU A 365 14.28 -15.12 12.97
N SER A 366 15.52 -15.11 12.50
CA SER A 366 16.72 -15.40 13.30
C SER A 366 17.86 -14.48 12.83
N PRO A 367 18.81 -14.10 13.72
CA PRO A 367 19.96 -13.28 13.32
C PRO A 367 20.76 -13.87 12.16
N VAL A 368 20.94 -15.19 12.20
CA VAL A 368 21.50 -15.99 11.11
C VAL A 368 20.65 -17.24 10.92
N THR A 369 20.31 -17.55 9.66
CA THR A 369 19.61 -18.77 9.28
C THR A 369 20.40 -19.47 8.19
N VAL A 370 20.75 -20.74 8.41
CA VAL A 370 21.54 -21.53 7.44
C VAL A 370 20.67 -22.62 6.84
N LEU A 371 20.54 -22.60 5.52
CA LEU A 371 19.91 -23.65 4.74
C LEU A 371 21.03 -24.48 4.10
N ASP A 372 21.13 -25.74 4.50
CA ASP A 372 22.09 -26.70 3.95
C ASP A 372 21.35 -27.68 3.04
N ASN A 373 21.61 -27.58 1.73
CA ASN A 373 21.00 -28.45 0.73
C ASN A 373 22.01 -29.52 0.24
N PRO A 374 21.90 -30.76 0.72
CA PRO A 374 22.84 -31.81 0.34
C PRO A 374 22.66 -32.32 -1.09
N THR A 375 21.62 -31.90 -1.83
CA THR A 375 21.35 -32.39 -3.18
C THR A 375 22.17 -31.68 -4.27
N VAL A 376 22.71 -30.50 -3.98
CA VAL A 376 23.49 -29.71 -4.95
C VAL A 376 24.95 -30.13 -4.91
N LYS A 377 25.47 -30.62 -6.04
CA LYS A 377 26.86 -31.07 -6.17
C LYS A 377 27.86 -29.92 -6.29
N GLU A 378 27.44 -28.83 -6.91
CA GLU A 378 28.26 -27.62 -7.04
C GLU A 378 28.30 -26.89 -5.69
N LYS A 379 29.50 -26.60 -5.17
CA LYS A 379 29.71 -25.88 -3.91
C LYS A 379 29.48 -24.37 -4.06
N ARG A 380 28.34 -24.00 -4.66
CA ARG A 380 27.94 -22.60 -4.80
C ARG A 380 27.23 -22.18 -3.51
N GLU A 381 27.68 -21.08 -2.93
CA GLU A 381 27.12 -20.54 -1.68
C GLU A 381 26.60 -19.12 -1.87
N LEU A 382 25.52 -18.80 -1.16
CA LEU A 382 24.90 -17.47 -1.14
C LEU A 382 24.84 -16.97 0.31
N VAL A 383 25.34 -15.75 0.53
CA VAL A 383 25.00 -14.98 1.74
C VAL A 383 23.93 -13.95 1.37
N LEU A 384 22.76 -14.08 2.00
CA LEU A 384 21.59 -13.25 1.76
C LEU A 384 21.37 -12.32 2.96
N PHE A 385 21.78 -11.07 2.83
CA PHE A 385 21.42 -10.04 3.81
C PHE A 385 20.00 -9.57 3.52
N THR A 386 19.09 -9.77 4.47
CA THR A 386 17.66 -9.59 4.19
C THR A 386 16.83 -9.31 5.44
N ASP A 387 15.61 -8.85 5.21
CA ASP A 387 14.54 -8.84 6.21
C ASP A 387 13.65 -10.07 6.01
N SER A 388 12.37 -9.98 6.39
CA SER A 388 11.45 -11.11 6.27
C SER A 388 11.17 -11.54 4.83
N PHE A 389 11.41 -10.70 3.81
CA PHE A 389 11.15 -11.07 2.42
C PHE A 389 12.07 -12.20 1.90
N GLY A 390 13.32 -12.24 2.36
CA GLY A 390 14.26 -13.27 1.94
C GLY A 390 13.90 -14.69 2.42
N THR A 391 13.06 -14.81 3.45
CA THR A 391 12.66 -16.12 3.99
C THR A 391 11.89 -16.97 2.98
N SER A 392 11.02 -16.36 2.16
CA SER A 392 10.27 -17.08 1.13
C SER A 392 11.01 -17.14 -0.22
N LEU A 393 11.95 -16.23 -0.47
CA LEU A 393 12.79 -16.28 -1.66
C LEU A 393 13.85 -17.38 -1.58
N ALA A 394 14.55 -17.50 -0.45
CA ALA A 394 15.68 -18.42 -0.30
C ALA A 394 15.35 -19.88 -0.70
N PRO A 395 14.17 -20.45 -0.33
CA PRO A 395 13.78 -21.78 -0.78
C PRO A 395 13.75 -21.98 -2.29
N LEU A 396 13.41 -20.94 -3.06
CA LEU A 396 13.36 -20.99 -4.53
C LEU A 396 14.75 -21.07 -5.18
N LEU A 397 15.80 -20.80 -4.41
CA LEU A 397 17.19 -20.79 -4.88
C LEU A 397 17.95 -22.07 -4.47
N LEU A 398 17.36 -22.94 -3.65
CA LEU A 398 18.03 -24.10 -3.07
C LEU A 398 18.53 -25.11 -4.10
N ASP A 399 17.88 -25.24 -5.25
CA ASP A 399 18.33 -26.16 -6.29
C ASP A 399 19.63 -25.69 -6.98
N ARG A 400 20.06 -24.44 -6.72
CA ARG A 400 21.27 -23.83 -7.30
C ARG A 400 22.37 -23.50 -6.31
N TYR A 401 22.06 -23.42 -5.03
CA TYR A 401 23.03 -23.15 -3.98
C TYR A 401 23.04 -24.31 -2.98
N SER A 402 24.22 -24.90 -2.80
CA SER A 402 24.45 -25.94 -1.79
C SER A 402 24.25 -25.42 -0.36
N LYS A 403 24.48 -24.12 -0.15
CA LYS A 403 24.26 -23.45 1.12
C LYS A 403 23.77 -22.03 0.90
N ILE A 404 22.74 -21.64 1.64
CA ILE A 404 22.27 -20.25 1.72
C ILE A 404 22.31 -19.82 3.18
N THR A 405 23.04 -18.75 3.47
CA THR A 405 23.12 -18.14 4.80
C THR A 405 22.38 -16.82 4.78
N LEU A 406 21.21 -16.76 5.43
CA LEU A 406 20.48 -15.51 5.63
C LEU A 406 21.06 -14.78 6.83
N VAL A 407 21.20 -13.46 6.70
CA VAL A 407 21.71 -12.58 7.74
C VAL A 407 20.74 -11.41 7.90
N ASP A 408 20.20 -11.25 9.10
CA ASP A 408 19.27 -10.15 9.42
C ASP A 408 19.93 -9.14 10.35
N LEU A 409 20.38 -8.03 9.77
CA LEU A 409 21.08 -6.96 10.47
C LEU A 409 20.20 -6.23 11.50
N ARG A 410 18.89 -6.51 11.60
CA ARG A 410 18.07 -5.99 12.71
C ARG A 410 18.38 -6.70 14.03
N PHE A 411 18.90 -7.93 13.95
CA PHE A 411 19.18 -8.77 15.10
C PHE A 411 20.67 -8.97 15.38
N VAL A 412 21.52 -8.84 14.36
CA VAL A 412 22.98 -8.97 14.50
C VAL A 412 23.70 -7.65 14.27
N ALA A 413 24.57 -7.27 15.22
CA ALA A 413 25.49 -6.14 15.02
C ALA A 413 26.53 -6.52 13.96
N SER A 414 26.72 -5.64 12.96
CA SER A 414 27.64 -5.90 11.83
C SER A 414 29.07 -6.29 12.24
N GLU A 415 29.52 -5.88 13.42
CA GLU A 415 30.83 -6.16 13.99
C GLU A 415 31.05 -7.66 14.24
N LEU A 416 29.98 -8.39 14.55
CA LEU A 416 30.01 -9.82 14.87
C LEU A 416 29.94 -10.73 13.64
N LEU A 417 29.73 -10.16 12.44
CA LEU A 417 29.60 -10.95 11.21
C LEU A 417 30.75 -11.94 10.97
N PRO A 418 32.04 -11.59 11.20
CA PRO A 418 33.14 -12.53 11.00
C PRO A 418 33.11 -13.77 11.91
N GLU A 419 32.41 -13.69 13.05
CA GLU A 419 32.26 -14.81 13.98
C GLU A 419 31.10 -15.73 13.59
N LEU A 420 30.19 -15.23 12.75
CA LEU A 420 28.89 -15.85 12.48
C LEU A 420 28.72 -16.33 11.04
N VAL A 421 29.45 -15.74 10.10
CA VAL A 421 29.26 -15.96 8.66
C VAL A 421 30.62 -16.16 7.98
N ASP A 422 30.73 -17.24 7.21
CA ASP A 422 31.84 -17.42 6.27
C ASP A 422 31.45 -16.81 4.91
N PHE A 423 32.22 -15.81 4.48
CA PHE A 423 32.03 -15.15 3.19
C PHE A 423 32.90 -15.75 2.08
N SER A 424 33.76 -16.71 2.38
CA SER A 424 34.79 -17.20 1.46
C SER A 424 34.19 -17.83 0.20
N GLY A 425 34.39 -17.20 -0.95
CA GLY A 425 33.90 -17.69 -2.24
C GLY A 425 32.38 -17.60 -2.43
N ALA A 426 31.64 -17.04 -1.48
CA ALA A 426 30.20 -16.86 -1.58
C ALA A 426 29.83 -15.68 -2.51
N GLN A 427 28.71 -15.81 -3.21
CA GLN A 427 28.01 -14.63 -3.74
C GLN A 427 27.24 -13.96 -2.61
N VAL A 428 27.07 -12.64 -2.71
CA VAL A 428 26.37 -11.86 -1.68
C VAL A 428 25.21 -11.11 -2.33
N LEU A 429 24.03 -11.20 -1.73
CA LEU A 429 22.87 -10.42 -2.10
C LEU A 429 22.35 -9.65 -0.89
N PHE A 430 22.29 -8.32 -0.99
CA PHE A 430 21.50 -7.47 -0.11
C PHE A 430 20.08 -7.35 -0.70
N LEU A 431 19.11 -8.03 -0.11
CA LEU A 431 17.70 -7.98 -0.52
C LEU A 431 16.85 -7.47 0.64
N TYR A 432 16.44 -6.22 0.57
CA TYR A 432 15.64 -5.60 1.63
C TYR A 432 14.38 -4.97 1.07
N SER A 433 13.30 -4.94 1.85
CA SER A 433 12.14 -4.11 1.53
C SER A 433 12.52 -2.64 1.55
N ASP A 434 11.88 -1.84 0.69
CA ASP A 434 11.96 -0.39 0.78
C ASP A 434 11.43 0.15 2.11
N VAL A 435 10.48 -0.52 2.76
CA VAL A 435 10.04 -0.24 4.13
C VAL A 435 11.19 -0.26 5.11
N LEU A 436 12.10 -1.25 5.05
CA LEU A 436 13.27 -1.28 5.92
C LEU A 436 14.32 -0.25 5.51
N VAL A 437 14.52 0.01 4.22
CA VAL A 437 15.37 1.14 3.76
C VAL A 437 14.85 2.46 4.34
N ASN A 438 13.53 2.62 4.40
CA ASN A 438 12.83 3.77 4.97
C ASN A 438 12.83 3.82 6.51
N ASN A 439 13.32 2.76 7.17
CA ASN A 439 13.45 2.61 8.63
C ASN A 439 14.81 2.01 9.03
N SER A 440 15.90 2.53 8.49
CA SER A 440 17.26 1.98 8.57
C SER A 440 17.89 2.07 9.96
N ASN A 441 17.32 2.88 10.86
CA ASN A 441 17.67 2.90 12.28
C ASN A 441 17.44 1.57 13.00
N LEU A 442 16.71 0.64 12.38
CA LEU A 442 16.54 -0.73 12.87
C LEU A 442 17.77 -1.61 12.63
N LEU A 443 18.66 -1.24 11.70
CA LEU A 443 19.87 -2.00 11.39
C LEU A 443 20.94 -1.78 12.47
N LYS A 444 21.58 -2.86 12.91
CA LYS A 444 22.57 -2.87 14.00
C LYS A 444 24.00 -2.96 13.52
#